data_AF-A0A849REI8-F1
#
_entry.id   AF-A0A849REI8-F1
#
_cell.length_a   1.000
_cell.length_b   1.000
_cell.length_c   1.000
_cell.angle_alpha   90.00
_cell.angle_beta   90.00
_cell.angle_gamma   90.00
#
_symmetry.space_group_name_H-M   'P 1'
#
loop_
_entity.id
_entity.type
_entity.pdbx_description
1 polymer ?
#
loop_
_entity_poly.entity_id
_entity_poly.type
_entity_poly.pdbx_seq_one_letter_code
_entity_poly.pdbx_strand_id
1 'polypeptide(L)' 'MRKRYSPSEWMAALERDPGLRGFSPTATAKRLNISEQEVEDLVLSGVLNVADVYEDGEVVNIIIPDRDIQRHTAKSAEMK' A
#
# COMPACT_ATOMS: atom_id res chain seq x y z
N MET A 1 7.21 2.15 -4.26
CA MET A 1 6.97 3.41 -5.03
C MET A 1 5.74 4.11 -4.48
N ARG A 2 5.75 5.44 -4.35
CA ARG A 2 4.67 6.21 -3.71
C ARG A 2 3.94 7.09 -4.72
N LYS A 3 2.61 6.98 -4.80
CA LYS A 3 1.77 7.75 -5.73
C LYS A 3 0.69 8.49 -4.97
N ARG A 4 0.40 9.72 -5.42
CA ARG A 4 -0.58 10.61 -4.80
C ARG A 4 -1.85 10.68 -5.63
N TYR A 5 -2.99 10.78 -4.95
CA TYR A 5 -4.31 10.92 -5.55
C TYR A 5 -5.10 11.97 -4.77
N SER A 6 -5.84 12.82 -5.47
CA SER A 6 -7.01 13.48 -4.90
C SER A 6 -8.16 12.48 -4.69
N PRO A 7 -9.25 12.81 -3.98
CA PRO A 7 -10.32 11.86 -3.72
C PRO A 7 -11.03 11.41 -5.01
N SER A 8 -11.21 12.31 -5.98
CA SER A 8 -11.81 12.00 -7.29
C SER A 8 -10.89 11.13 -8.15
N GLU A 9 -9.59 11.43 -8.20
CA GLU A 9 -8.61 10.59 -8.88
C GLU A 9 -8.50 9.21 -8.25
N TRP A 10 -8.63 9.13 -6.92
CA TRP A 10 -8.62 7.87 -6.20
C TRP A 10 -9.82 7.00 -6.60
N MET A 11 -11.03 7.56 -6.66
CA MET A 11 -12.21 6.83 -7.12
C MET A 11 -12.03 6.33 -8.56
N ALA A 12 -11.58 7.19 -9.48
CA ALA A 12 -11.32 6.78 -10.86
C ALA A 12 -10.21 5.73 -10.98
N ALA A 13 -9.18 5.79 -10.12
CA ALA A 13 -8.11 4.79 -10.08
C ALA A 13 -8.64 3.45 -9.57
N LEU A 14 -9.48 3.44 -8.54
CA LEU A 14 -10.11 2.23 -8.00
C LEU A 14 -11.05 1.55 -9.00
N GLU A 15 -11.79 2.32 -9.80
CA GLU A 15 -12.64 1.78 -10.87
C GLU A 15 -11.82 1.07 -11.95
N ARG A 16 -10.64 1.62 -12.28
CA ARG A 16 -9.74 1.06 -13.31
C ARG A 16 -8.90 -0.10 -12.79
N ASP A 17 -8.48 -0.06 -11.53
CA ASP A 17 -7.69 -1.09 -10.88
C ASP A 17 -8.24 -1.38 -9.46
N PRO A 18 -9.18 -2.32 -9.33
CA PRO A 18 -9.69 -2.74 -8.02
C PRO A 18 -8.61 -3.29 -7.09
N GLY A 19 -7.46 -3.72 -7.64
CA GLY A 19 -6.31 -4.20 -6.87
C GLY A 19 -5.56 -3.10 -6.12
N LEU A 20 -5.90 -1.82 -6.33
CA LEU A 20 -5.42 -0.70 -5.52
C LEU A 20 -6.08 -0.64 -4.13
N ARG A 21 -7.21 -1.32 -3.93
CA ARG A 21 -7.78 -1.51 -2.58
C ARG A 21 -6.73 -2.17 -1.69
N GLY A 22 -6.70 -1.77 -0.43
CA GLY A 22 -5.63 -2.19 0.45
C GLY A 22 -5.82 -1.75 1.88
N PHE A 23 -4.71 -1.72 2.60
CA PHE A 23 -4.69 -1.52 4.04
C PHE A 23 -3.79 -0.34 4.40
N SER A 24 -4.01 0.25 5.58
CA SER A 24 -3.07 1.21 6.14
C SER A 24 -1.71 0.56 6.44
N PRO A 25 -0.63 1.34 6.61
CA PRO A 25 0.68 0.80 7.03
C PRO A 25 0.60 -0.07 8.29
N THR A 26 -0.10 0.40 9.34
CA THR A 26 -0.32 -0.36 10.59
C THR A 26 -1.06 -1.67 10.35
N ALA A 27 -2.11 -1.66 9.53
CA ALA A 27 -2.87 -2.88 9.23
C ALA A 27 -2.05 -3.86 8.38
N THR A 28 -1.21 -3.35 7.48
CA THR A 28 -0.27 -4.14 6.67
C THR A 28 0.79 -4.81 7.53
N ALA A 29 1.39 -4.06 8.48
CA ALA A 29 2.36 -4.56 9.44
C ALA A 29 1.81 -5.78 10.21
N LYS A 30 0.59 -5.64 10.74
CA LYS A 30 -0.12 -6.74 11.42
C LYS A 30 -0.35 -7.96 10.51
N ARG A 31 -0.68 -7.72 9.24
CA ARG A 31 -1.00 -8.79 8.28
C ARG A 31 0.24 -9.57 7.85
N LEU A 32 1.36 -8.88 7.72
CA LEU A 32 2.67 -9.46 7.37
C LEU A 32 3.43 -9.98 8.58
N ASN A 33 2.93 -9.72 9.80
CA ASN A 33 3.60 -10.04 11.07
C ASN A 33 5.01 -9.45 11.14
N ILE A 34 5.13 -8.17 10.77
CA ILE A 34 6.34 -7.35 10.81
C ILE A 34 6.05 -6.02 11.52
N SER A 35 7.08 -5.24 11.83
CA SER A 35 6.95 -3.89 12.38
C SER A 35 6.52 -2.86 11.33
N GLU A 36 5.99 -1.72 11.77
CA GLU A 36 5.71 -0.59 10.86
C GLU A 36 6.97 -0.03 10.21
N GLN A 37 8.12 -0.11 10.90
CA GLN A 37 9.42 0.28 10.33
C GLN A 37 9.79 -0.63 9.15
N GLU A 38 9.61 -1.95 9.30
CA GLU A 38 9.86 -2.89 8.20
C GLU A 38 8.90 -2.65 7.02
N VAL A 39 7.65 -2.25 7.28
CA VAL A 39 6.74 -1.82 6.20
C VAL A 39 7.29 -0.60 5.48
N GLU A 40 7.80 0.40 6.21
CA GLU A 40 8.44 1.57 5.61
C GLU A 40 9.65 1.19 4.75
N ASP A 41 10.51 0.30 5.23
CA ASP A 41 11.67 -0.20 4.48
C ASP A 41 11.25 -0.93 3.19
N LEU A 42 10.16 -1.71 3.24
CA LEU A 42 9.58 -2.35 2.06
C LEU A 42 8.99 -1.34 1.07
N VAL A 43 8.45 -0.22 1.54
CA VAL A 43 7.97 0.88 0.68
C VAL A 43 9.14 1.62 0.04
N LEU A 44 10.18 1.94 0.82
CA LEU A 44 11.39 2.65 0.38
C LEU A 44 12.19 1.83 -0.63
N SER A 45 12.32 0.52 -0.42
CA SER A 45 12.94 -0.41 -1.36
C SER A 45 12.10 -0.68 -2.61
N GLY A 46 10.83 -0.24 -2.62
CA GLY A 46 9.92 -0.41 -3.75
C GLY A 46 9.26 -1.78 -3.84
N VAL A 47 9.41 -2.64 -2.82
CA VAL A 47 8.72 -3.93 -2.72
C VAL A 47 7.21 -3.71 -2.54
N LEU A 48 6.82 -2.75 -1.70
CA LEU A 48 5.44 -2.32 -1.52
C LEU A 48 5.21 -0.97 -2.21
N ASN A 49 4.06 -0.82 -2.87
CA ASN A 49 3.60 0.48 -3.33
C ASN A 49 2.69 1.12 -2.30
N VAL A 50 2.58 2.44 -2.40
CA VAL A 50 1.73 3.26 -1.54
C VAL A 50 0.91 4.21 -2.39
N ALA A 51 -0.39 4.28 -2.10
CA ALA A 51 -1.30 5.30 -2.57
C ALA A 51 -1.61 6.25 -1.40
N ASP A 52 -1.13 7.49 -1.50
CA ASP A 52 -1.52 8.56 -0.59
C ASP A 52 -2.73 9.29 -1.19
N VAL A 53 -3.82 9.39 -0.43
CA VAL A 53 -4.99 10.18 -0.80
C VAL A 53 -4.92 11.51 -0.06
N TYR A 54 -4.94 12.60 -0.81
CA TYR A 54 -4.87 13.96 -0.30
C TYR A 54 -6.22 14.66 -0.41
N GLU A 55 -6.56 15.44 0.60
CA GLU A 55 -7.71 16.34 0.61
C GLU A 55 -7.27 17.66 1.26
N ASP A 56 -7.55 18.80 0.64
CA ASP A 56 -7.18 20.14 1.12
C ASP A 56 -5.69 20.32 1.49
N GLY A 57 -4.80 19.63 0.79
CA GLY A 57 -3.34 19.70 0.98
C GLY A 57 -2.77 18.73 2.02
N GLU A 58 -3.63 18.00 2.74
CA GLU A 58 -3.26 17.04 3.76
C GLU A 58 -3.46 15.60 3.30
N VAL A 59 -2.64 14.67 3.80
CA VAL A 59 -2.85 13.23 3.57
C VAL A 59 -3.96 12.75 4.47
N VAL A 60 -5.11 12.40 3.89
CA VAL A 60 -6.25 11.85 4.63
C VAL A 60 -6.24 10.32 4.65
N ASN A 61 -5.54 9.67 3.72
CA ASN A 61 -5.43 8.21 3.71
C ASN A 61 -4.11 7.73 3.10
N ILE A 62 -3.55 6.66 3.66
CA ILE A 62 -2.34 5.98 3.16
C ILE A 62 -2.71 4.51 2.97
N ILE A 63 -2.60 4.04 1.74
CA ILE A 63 -3.07 2.70 1.36
C ILE A 63 -1.92 1.93 0.72
N ILE A 64 -1.60 0.77 1.28
CA ILE A 64 -0.75 -0.24 0.67
C ILE A 64 -1.66 -1.23 -0.07
N PRO A 65 -1.58 -1.33 -1.40
CA PRO A 65 -2.44 -2.21 -2.19
C PRO A 65 -2.35 -3.67 -1.76
N ASP A 66 -3.49 -4.34 -1.60
CA ASP A 66 -3.55 -5.75 -1.17
C ASP A 66 -2.81 -6.67 -2.16
N ARG A 67 -2.85 -6.35 -3.46
CA ARG A 67 -2.07 -7.06 -4.49
C ARG A 67 -0.57 -7.11 -4.18
N ASP A 68 0.00 -6.02 -3.67
CA ASP A 68 1.43 -5.95 -3.38
C ASP A 68 1.77 -6.72 -2.11
N ILE A 69 0.88 -6.68 -1.10
CA ILE A 69 0.98 -7.47 0.12
C ILE A 69 0.95 -8.97 -0.23
N GLN A 70 -0.01 -9.41 -1.04
CA GLN A 70 -0.12 -10.80 -1.49
C GLN A 70 1.12 -11.25 -2.27
N ARG A 71 1.63 -10.42 -3.19
CA ARG A 71 2.87 -10.71 -3.94
C ARG A 71 4.08 -10.85 -3.04
N HIS A 72 4.23 -9.98 -2.04
CA HIS A 72 5.31 -10.08 -1.07
C HIS A 72 5.21 -11.37 -0.26
N THR A 73 4.03 -11.69 0.28
CA THR A 73 3.80 -12.92 1.06
C THR A 73 4.08 -14.18 0.23
N ALA A 74 3.67 -14.21 -1.03
CA ALA A 74 3.93 -15.33 -1.93
C ALA A 74 5.45 -15.54 -2.17
N LYS A 75 6.18 -14.46 -2.49
CA LYS A 75 7.65 -14.54 -2.67
C LYS A 75 8.37 -14.98 -1.41
N SER A 76 7.95 -14.47 -0.25
CA SER A 76 8.53 -14.85 1.04
C SER A 76 8.27 -16.33 1.39
N ALA A 77 7.22 -16.94 0.83
CA ALA A 77 6.94 -18.37 0.99
C ALA A 77 7.78 -19.25 0.05
N GLU A 78 8.11 -18.78 -1.17
CA GLU A 78 8.97 -19.49 -2.12
C GLU A 78 10.44 -19.56 -1.68
N MET A 79 10.87 -18.65 -0.80
CA MET A 79 12.24 -18.59 -0.27
C MET A 79 12.46 -19.43 1.00
N LYS A 80 11.42 -20.13 1.49
CA LYS A 80 11.51 -21.05 2.63
C LYS A 80 11.61 -22.49 2.16
#